data_AF-B0CXL7-F1
#
_entry.id   AF-B0CXL7-F1
#
_cell.length_a   1.000
_cell.length_b   1.000
_cell.length_c   1.000
_cell.angle_alpha   90.00
_cell.angle_beta   90.00
_cell.angle_gamma   90.00
#
_symmetry.space_group_name_H-M   'P 1'
#
loop_
_entity.id
_entity.type
_entity.pdbx_description
1 polymer ?
#
loop_
_entity_poly.entity_id
_entity_poly.type
_entity_poly.pdbx_seq_one_letter_code
_entity_poly.pdbx_strand_id
1 'polypeptide(L)'
;MTGFFNKGHHGEPIKRSHIWFDDGSIIIQAEDTQFCVHKSVVLKHFPTLNDFVPSPGPPSANGCSVIWHLSDSAEDWENLLTVFYDTLPTCTTKDLISFRLLAAMLRLGDKYNGHNVREEALKFLRYEFPQNLEDWMGVWGTKVFPYPESEFDFINLAQEVDLHSVLPAMYYTCVKYEKLNDVFHGYTNTDGSITQLSPKVQACLAIGREQLAYALKRHTFSWLYNKRIIPCPRCSSQKECAAARNHLIRKVWMPVPNIGLALNVWDRGEFASGLCSVCAYTAEKLFRSGQDKLWDELPSYFGLPSWDDLQDFDDSGSSLLPSS
;
A
#
# COMPACT_ATOMS: atom_id res chain seq x y z
N MET A 1 46.32 -34.78 -9.43
CA MET A 1 45.94 -34.06 -10.68
C MET A 1 44.52 -34.53 -10.97
N THR A 2 43.47 -33.75 -10.79
CA THR A 2 43.19 -32.41 -11.33
C THR A 2 42.35 -31.60 -10.34
N GLY A 3 42.71 -30.33 -10.17
CA GLY A 3 42.10 -29.42 -9.20
C GLY A 3 40.78 -28.83 -9.67
N PHE A 4 39.87 -28.69 -8.70
CA PHE A 4 38.70 -27.82 -8.80
C PHE A 4 39.17 -26.37 -8.79
N PHE A 5 39.04 -25.68 -9.92
CA PHE A 5 39.19 -24.23 -9.96
C PHE A 5 37.88 -23.59 -9.47
N ASN A 6 37.96 -22.93 -8.32
CA ASN A 6 37.01 -21.91 -7.89
C ASN A 6 36.84 -20.89 -9.02
N LYS A 7 35.61 -20.75 -9.54
CA LYS A 7 35.22 -19.55 -10.27
C LYS A 7 35.15 -18.42 -9.25
N GLY A 8 36.11 -17.51 -9.31
CA GLY A 8 36.05 -16.26 -8.57
C GLY A 8 34.83 -15.45 -9.01
N HIS A 9 34.12 -14.86 -8.04
CA HIS A 9 33.20 -13.75 -8.28
C HIS A 9 34.02 -12.60 -8.88
N HIS A 10 33.93 -12.41 -10.19
CA HIS A 10 34.29 -11.14 -10.81
C HIS A 10 33.16 -10.16 -10.49
N GLY A 11 33.40 -9.26 -9.52
CA GLY A 11 32.46 -8.18 -9.20
C GLY A 11 32.25 -7.29 -10.42
N GLU A 12 31.01 -6.90 -10.66
CA GLU A 12 30.66 -5.93 -11.71
C GLU A 12 31.45 -4.62 -11.52
N PRO A 13 31.79 -3.93 -12.62
CA PRO A 13 32.56 -2.70 -12.54
C PRO A 13 31.75 -1.63 -11.81
N ILE A 14 32.38 -0.99 -10.82
CA ILE A 14 31.76 0.10 -10.07
C ILE A 14 31.32 1.22 -11.04
N LYS A 15 30.04 1.57 -10.97
CA LYS A 15 29.38 2.60 -11.76
C LYS A 15 29.29 3.91 -10.97
N ARG A 16 29.64 5.02 -11.62
CA ARG A 16 29.42 6.38 -11.10
C ARG A 16 27.99 6.83 -11.43
N SER A 17 27.23 7.22 -10.41
CA SER A 17 25.89 7.79 -10.56
C SER A 17 25.93 9.19 -11.19
N HIS A 18 24.78 9.61 -11.74
CA HIS A 18 24.55 10.97 -12.19
C HIS A 18 24.46 11.97 -11.01
N ILE A 19 24.12 11.49 -9.82
CA ILE A 19 24.16 12.26 -8.57
C ILE A 19 25.60 12.30 -8.08
N TRP A 20 26.33 13.32 -8.52
CA TRP A 20 27.72 13.51 -8.18
C TRP A 20 28.06 14.97 -7.97
N PHE A 21 28.27 15.35 -6.72
CA PHE A 21 28.70 16.69 -6.33
C PHE A 21 30.21 16.73 -6.21
N ASP A 22 30.85 17.63 -6.97
CA ASP A 22 32.31 17.79 -6.94
C ASP A 22 32.80 18.25 -5.55
N ASP A 23 31.98 18.98 -4.79
CA ASP A 23 32.21 19.39 -3.40
C ASP A 23 31.65 18.41 -2.36
N GLY A 24 31.22 17.22 -2.79
CA GLY A 24 30.74 16.16 -1.90
C GLY A 24 31.80 15.74 -0.86
N SER A 25 31.35 15.47 0.36
CA SER A 25 32.21 15.11 1.50
C SER A 25 32.26 13.61 1.78
N ILE A 26 31.36 12.82 1.18
CA ILE A 26 31.33 11.35 1.28
C ILE A 26 30.95 10.72 -0.06
N ILE A 27 31.40 9.48 -0.28
CA ILE A 27 30.87 8.61 -1.33
C ILE A 27 29.99 7.56 -0.65
N ILE A 28 28.72 7.47 -1.06
CA ILE A 28 27.87 6.33 -0.72
C ILE A 28 28.02 5.32 -1.84
N GLN A 29 28.38 4.09 -1.49
CA GLN A 29 28.34 2.95 -2.41
C GLN A 29 27.21 2.02 -1.98
N ALA A 30 26.24 1.84 -2.87
CA ALA A 30 25.15 0.87 -2.74
C ALA A 30 25.22 -0.05 -3.96
N GLU A 31 25.24 -1.37 -3.75
CA GLU A 31 25.54 -2.35 -4.79
C GLU A 31 26.85 -2.00 -5.55
N ASP A 32 26.78 -1.93 -6.88
CA ASP A 32 27.86 -1.54 -7.78
C ASP A 32 27.85 -0.03 -8.10
N THR A 33 26.98 0.77 -7.49
CA THR A 33 26.80 2.19 -7.83
C THR A 33 27.32 3.13 -6.71
N GLN A 34 28.04 4.18 -7.13
CA GLN A 34 28.58 5.21 -6.24
C GLN A 34 27.94 6.58 -6.47
N PHE A 35 27.63 7.24 -5.35
CA PHE A 35 27.04 8.58 -5.27
C PHE A 35 27.99 9.49 -4.47
N CYS A 36 28.40 10.63 -5.02
CA CYS A 36 29.23 11.60 -4.28
C CYS A 36 28.34 12.73 -3.77
N VAL A 37 28.20 12.82 -2.45
CA VAL A 37 27.18 13.65 -1.79
C VAL A 37 27.71 14.36 -0.54
N HIS A 38 26.89 15.25 0.02
CA HIS A 38 27.20 16.01 1.22
C HIS A 38 26.75 15.24 2.47
N LYS A 39 27.70 14.88 3.34
CA LYS A 39 27.42 14.17 4.60
C LYS A 39 26.34 14.85 5.43
N SER A 40 26.34 16.18 5.52
CA SER A 40 25.35 16.95 6.28
C SER A 40 23.92 16.81 5.75
N VAL A 41 23.75 16.69 4.43
CA VAL A 41 22.43 16.51 3.81
C VAL A 41 21.89 15.12 4.15
N VAL A 42 22.72 14.08 4.01
CA VAL A 42 22.32 12.71 4.33
C VAL A 42 21.99 12.56 5.82
N LEU A 43 22.87 13.07 6.71
CA LEU A 43 22.68 12.96 8.15
C LEU A 43 21.49 13.77 8.70
N LYS A 44 21.03 14.80 7.97
CA LYS A 44 19.79 15.52 8.31
C LYS A 44 18.57 14.59 8.29
N HIS A 45 18.58 13.60 7.40
CA HIS A 45 17.50 12.63 7.24
C HIS A 45 17.81 11.28 7.89
N PHE A 46 19.08 10.88 7.96
CA PHE A 46 19.53 9.58 8.46
C PHE A 46 20.67 9.75 9.47
N PRO A 47 20.37 10.17 10.71
CA PRO A 47 21.40 10.54 11.69
C PRO A 47 22.27 9.36 12.13
N THR A 48 21.74 8.13 12.15
CA THR A 48 22.47 6.93 12.58
C THR A 48 23.61 6.54 11.65
N LEU A 49 23.58 7.00 10.39
CA LEU A 49 24.69 6.80 9.45
C LEU A 49 25.97 7.52 9.89
N ASN A 50 25.91 8.42 10.88
CA ASN A 50 27.12 9.05 11.40
C ASN A 50 28.03 8.06 12.13
N ASP A 51 27.46 6.96 12.65
CA ASP A 51 28.19 5.90 13.34
C ASP A 51 28.72 4.83 12.36
N PHE A 52 28.42 4.96 11.06
CA PHE A 52 28.85 4.04 10.04
C PHE A 52 30.37 4.10 9.85
N VAL A 53 31.05 2.94 9.90
CA VAL A 53 32.50 2.85 9.74
C VAL A 53 32.86 2.96 8.26
N PRO A 54 33.51 4.05 7.82
CA PRO A 54 33.82 4.22 6.42
C PRO A 54 35.10 3.47 6.01
N SER A 55 35.21 3.17 4.73
CA SER A 55 36.46 2.74 4.11
C SER A 55 37.22 3.93 3.49
N PRO A 56 38.57 3.91 3.50
CA PRO A 56 39.36 4.91 2.80
C PRO A 56 39.12 4.78 1.29
N GLY A 57 38.64 5.87 0.68
CA GLY A 57 38.43 5.98 -0.76
C GLY A 57 39.67 6.49 -1.51
N PRO A 58 39.69 6.40 -2.85
CA PRO A 58 40.73 7.02 -3.64
C PRO A 58 40.75 8.53 -3.37
N PRO A 59 41.93 9.16 -3.22
CA PRO A 59 42.01 10.60 -3.03
C PRO A 59 41.40 11.30 -4.25
N SER A 60 40.19 11.81 -4.09
CA SER A 60 39.57 12.67 -5.09
C SER A 60 40.23 14.05 -5.04
N ALA A 61 40.20 14.77 -6.17
CA ALA A 61 40.80 16.10 -6.31
C ALA A 61 40.31 17.12 -5.25
N ASN A 62 39.14 16.86 -4.63
CA ASN A 62 38.45 17.79 -3.74
C ASN A 62 38.34 17.29 -2.27
N GLY A 63 39.05 16.20 -1.91
CA GLY A 63 39.18 15.78 -0.50
C GLY A 63 38.17 14.74 -0.01
N CYS A 64 37.26 14.27 -0.85
CA CYS A 64 36.42 13.12 -0.52
C CYS A 64 37.28 11.85 -0.52
N SER A 65 37.50 11.29 0.67
CA SER A 65 38.37 10.14 0.94
C SER A 65 37.65 9.05 1.73
N VAL A 66 36.33 9.14 1.84
CA VAL A 66 35.50 8.36 2.75
C VAL A 66 34.38 7.70 1.96
N ILE A 67 34.33 6.37 1.97
CA ILE A 67 33.28 5.57 1.31
C ILE A 67 32.42 4.88 2.37
N TRP A 68 31.11 5.08 2.31
CA TRP A 68 30.12 4.29 3.03
C TRP A 68 29.62 3.15 2.14
N HIS A 69 29.97 1.92 2.50
CA HIS A 69 29.50 0.71 1.80
C HIS A 69 28.18 0.24 2.42
N LEU A 70 27.07 0.62 1.80
CA LEU A 70 25.75 0.28 2.27
C LEU A 70 25.23 -0.96 1.52
N SER A 71 24.54 -1.84 2.22
CA SER A 71 24.01 -3.09 1.66
C SER A 71 22.66 -2.93 0.96
N ASP A 72 22.18 -1.69 0.81
CA ASP A 72 20.90 -1.38 0.20
C ASP A 72 20.97 -1.39 -1.32
N SER A 73 19.80 -1.33 -1.96
CA SER A 73 19.69 -1.13 -3.40
C SER A 73 20.26 0.24 -3.81
N ALA A 74 20.99 0.26 -4.93
CA ALA A 74 21.37 1.51 -5.57
C ALA A 74 20.14 2.33 -5.98
N GLU A 75 19.05 1.68 -6.39
CA GLU A 75 17.82 2.33 -6.81
C GLU A 75 17.13 3.08 -5.66
N ASP A 76 17.07 2.48 -4.47
CA ASP A 76 16.46 3.13 -3.30
C ASP A 76 17.26 4.41 -2.91
N TRP A 77 18.60 4.31 -2.93
CA TRP A 77 19.47 5.47 -2.68
C TRP A 77 19.34 6.54 -3.77
N GLU A 78 19.27 6.16 -5.04
CA GLU A 78 19.08 7.09 -6.15
C GLU A 78 17.77 7.88 -5.99
N ASN A 79 16.64 7.19 -5.76
CA ASN A 79 15.34 7.84 -5.57
C ASN A 79 15.34 8.85 -4.40
N LEU A 80 15.91 8.47 -3.24
CA LEU A 80 15.96 9.37 -2.08
C LEU A 80 16.90 10.55 -2.28
N LEU A 81 18.09 10.31 -2.83
CA LEU A 81 19.06 11.37 -3.04
C LEU A 81 18.55 12.38 -4.06
N THR A 82 17.86 11.94 -5.12
CA THR A 82 17.15 12.84 -6.04
C THR A 82 16.21 13.77 -5.26
N VAL A 83 15.38 13.25 -4.35
CA VAL A 83 14.47 14.11 -3.55
C VAL A 83 15.22 15.05 -2.62
N PHE A 84 16.25 14.55 -1.91
CA PHE A 84 17.01 15.37 -0.96
C PHE A 84 17.70 16.56 -1.61
N TYR A 85 18.13 16.41 -2.86
CA TYR A 85 18.83 17.45 -3.62
C TYR A 85 17.90 18.28 -4.51
N ASP A 86 16.82 17.72 -5.04
CA ASP A 86 15.94 18.42 -5.97
C ASP A 86 14.74 19.11 -5.29
N THR A 87 14.18 18.60 -4.18
CA THR A 87 12.89 19.10 -3.66
C THR A 87 12.63 18.85 -2.17
N LEU A 88 12.78 19.86 -1.31
CA LEU A 88 12.26 19.80 0.09
C LEU A 88 11.64 21.08 0.68
N PRO A 89 11.22 22.10 -0.10
CA PRO A 89 10.19 23.03 0.41
C PRO A 89 8.85 22.97 -0.34
N THR A 90 8.72 22.24 -1.45
CA THR A 90 7.56 22.38 -2.35
C THR A 90 6.74 21.12 -2.60
N CYS A 91 7.04 19.98 -1.97
CA CYS A 91 6.10 18.85 -1.96
C CYS A 91 4.86 19.23 -1.17
N THR A 92 3.97 19.96 -1.83
CA THR A 92 2.57 20.02 -1.45
C THR A 92 2.05 18.59 -1.58
N THR A 93 1.14 18.18 -0.72
CA THR A 93 0.48 16.85 -0.66
C THR A 93 -0.26 16.43 -1.96
N LYS A 94 -0.03 17.14 -3.07
CA LYS A 94 -0.57 16.93 -4.41
C LYS A 94 0.47 16.43 -5.42
N ASP A 95 1.76 16.47 -5.11
CA ASP A 95 2.79 15.91 -6.00
C ASP A 95 2.84 14.39 -5.80
N LEU A 96 2.68 13.65 -6.89
CA LEU A 96 2.62 12.20 -6.88
C LEU A 96 3.97 11.61 -6.45
N ILE A 97 4.04 11.11 -5.21
CA ILE A 97 5.17 10.28 -4.78
C ILE A 97 5.13 9.00 -5.62
N SER A 98 6.19 8.70 -6.36
CA SER A 98 6.28 7.44 -7.11
C SER A 98 6.34 6.25 -6.16
N PHE A 99 5.86 5.07 -6.60
CA PHE A 99 5.96 3.86 -5.77
C PHE A 99 7.41 3.53 -5.39
N ARG A 100 8.35 3.68 -6.32
CA ARG A 100 9.79 3.45 -6.08
C ARG A 100 10.31 4.36 -4.96
N LEU A 101 9.96 5.64 -5.00
CA LEU A 101 10.33 6.58 -3.94
C LEU A 101 9.66 6.20 -2.61
N LEU A 102 8.37 5.85 -2.63
CA LEU A 102 7.64 5.42 -1.44
C LEU A 102 8.29 4.19 -0.79
N ALA A 103 8.67 3.19 -1.58
CA ALA A 103 9.35 2.00 -1.12
C ALA A 103 10.72 2.33 -0.51
N ALA A 104 11.52 3.16 -1.18
CA ALA A 104 12.81 3.62 -0.68
C ALA A 104 12.69 4.39 0.65
N MET A 105 11.68 5.26 0.76
CA MET A 105 11.39 6.03 1.97
C MET A 105 11.03 5.12 3.16
N LEU A 106 10.26 4.06 2.95
CA LEU A 106 9.90 3.13 4.02
C LEU A 106 11.08 2.23 4.41
N ARG A 107 11.75 1.59 3.44
CA ARG A 107 12.89 0.69 3.69
C ARG A 107 14.04 1.38 4.39
N LEU A 108 14.51 2.50 3.83
CA LEU A 108 15.68 3.22 4.35
C LEU A 108 15.30 4.09 5.55
N GLY A 109 14.07 4.62 5.58
CA GLY A 109 13.49 5.32 6.73
C GLY A 109 13.48 4.46 7.98
N ASP A 110 13.09 3.19 7.86
CA ASP A 110 13.11 2.26 8.98
C ASP A 110 14.54 1.85 9.34
N LYS A 111 15.33 1.38 8.36
CA LYS A 111 16.70 0.87 8.57
C LYS A 111 17.66 1.90 9.18
N TYR A 112 17.59 3.15 8.75
CA TYR A 112 18.51 4.21 9.17
C TYR A 112 17.88 5.25 10.10
N ASN A 113 16.79 4.88 10.79
CA ASN A 113 16.08 5.73 11.74
C ASN A 113 15.73 7.12 11.16
N GLY A 114 15.34 7.15 9.88
CA GLY A 114 14.93 8.34 9.16
C GLY A 114 13.47 8.67 9.41
N HIS A 115 13.14 9.00 10.65
CA HIS A 115 11.76 9.20 11.11
C HIS A 115 10.97 10.18 10.24
N ASN A 116 11.57 11.31 9.84
CA ASN A 116 10.89 12.29 8.98
C ASN A 116 10.58 11.75 7.57
N VAL A 117 11.47 10.93 7.01
CA VAL A 117 11.27 10.28 5.71
C VAL A 117 10.18 9.22 5.82
N ARG A 118 10.25 8.39 6.86
CA ARG A 118 9.26 7.34 7.13
C ARG A 118 7.87 7.91 7.36
N GLU A 119 7.73 8.93 8.21
CA GLU A 119 6.43 9.56 8.49
C GLU A 119 5.78 10.18 7.25
N GLU A 120 6.56 10.73 6.33
CA GLU A 120 6.01 11.31 5.10
C GLU A 120 5.46 10.22 4.17
N ALA A 121 6.17 9.09 4.04
CA ALA A 121 5.66 7.91 3.33
C ALA A 121 4.40 7.33 3.98
N LEU A 122 4.35 7.29 5.32
CA LEU A 122 3.18 6.81 6.06
C LEU A 122 1.95 7.68 5.87
N LYS A 123 2.11 9.01 5.82
CA LYS A 123 0.99 9.92 5.51
C LYS A 123 0.36 9.59 4.16
N PHE A 124 1.19 9.31 3.16
CA PHE A 124 0.72 8.91 1.84
C PHE A 124 -0.05 7.59 1.90
N LEU A 125 0.54 6.54 2.48
CA LEU A 125 -0.10 5.22 2.55
C LEU A 125 -1.39 5.23 3.38
N ARG A 126 -1.41 5.93 4.51
CA ARG A 126 -2.61 6.04 5.37
C ARG A 126 -3.70 6.90 4.73
N TYR A 127 -3.36 7.84 3.85
CA TYR A 127 -4.33 8.56 3.05
C TYR A 127 -4.98 7.64 1.99
N GLU A 128 -4.17 6.83 1.30
CA GLU A 128 -4.67 5.93 0.24
C GLU A 128 -5.40 4.69 0.79
N PHE A 129 -4.93 4.18 1.94
CA PHE A 129 -5.41 2.99 2.65
C PHE A 129 -5.69 3.30 4.13
N PRO A 130 -6.74 4.09 4.42
CA PRO A 130 -7.05 4.54 5.77
C PRO A 130 -7.60 3.41 6.66
N GLN A 131 -7.55 3.63 7.98
CA GLN A 131 -8.08 2.72 8.99
C GLN A 131 -9.55 2.99 9.34
N ASN A 132 -10.08 4.18 9.03
CA ASN A 132 -11.47 4.53 9.34
C ASN A 132 -12.30 4.71 8.06
N LEU A 133 -13.59 4.42 8.19
CA LEU A 133 -14.54 4.45 7.08
C LEU A 133 -14.76 5.86 6.53
N GLU A 134 -14.71 6.88 7.39
CA GLU A 134 -14.92 8.27 6.98
C GLU A 134 -13.87 8.73 5.97
N ASP A 135 -12.60 8.50 6.28
CA ASP A 135 -11.47 8.78 5.38
C ASP A 135 -11.58 7.92 4.11
N TRP A 136 -11.90 6.63 4.23
CA TRP A 136 -12.11 5.76 3.06
C TRP A 136 -13.16 6.31 2.10
N MET A 137 -14.28 6.82 2.64
CA MET A 137 -15.36 7.41 1.86
C MET A 137 -15.01 8.82 1.34
N GLY A 138 -14.24 9.60 2.10
CA GLY A 138 -13.83 10.96 1.77
C GLY A 138 -12.86 11.05 0.60
N VAL A 139 -12.06 10.00 0.38
CA VAL A 139 -11.07 9.94 -0.71
C VAL A 139 -11.67 9.32 -2.00
N TRP A 140 -12.95 8.94 -1.99
CA TRP A 140 -13.58 8.31 -3.16
C TRP A 140 -13.58 9.22 -4.39
N GLY A 141 -12.82 8.84 -5.43
CA GLY A 141 -12.67 9.62 -6.66
C GLY A 141 -11.54 10.68 -6.63
N THR A 142 -10.90 10.89 -5.47
CA THR A 142 -9.64 11.64 -5.34
C THR A 142 -8.44 10.75 -5.05
N LYS A 143 -8.67 9.44 -4.89
CA LYS A 143 -7.61 8.42 -4.88
C LYS A 143 -6.71 8.62 -6.08
N VAL A 144 -5.42 8.58 -5.81
CA VAL A 144 -4.40 8.79 -6.81
C VAL A 144 -4.27 7.48 -7.60
N PHE A 145 -5.18 7.26 -8.53
CA PHE A 145 -5.09 6.18 -9.51
C PHE A 145 -5.00 6.78 -10.92
N PRO A 146 -4.05 6.33 -11.76
CA PRO A 146 -3.33 5.06 -11.66
C PRO A 146 -1.81 5.25 -11.48
N TYR A 147 -1.26 4.63 -10.44
CA TYR A 147 0.13 4.21 -10.45
C TYR A 147 0.31 3.11 -11.51
N PRO A 148 1.44 3.03 -12.22
CA PRO A 148 1.74 1.88 -13.08
C PRO A 148 1.90 0.59 -12.28
N GLU A 149 2.19 0.67 -10.98
CA GLU A 149 2.33 -0.46 -10.07
C GLU A 149 0.98 -1.08 -9.68
N SER A 150 1.00 -2.39 -9.44
CA SER A 150 -0.17 -3.17 -9.06
C SER A 150 -0.47 -3.06 -7.56
N GLU A 151 -1.70 -3.39 -7.17
CA GLU A 151 -2.08 -3.57 -5.76
C GLU A 151 -1.16 -4.58 -5.04
N PHE A 152 -0.54 -5.49 -5.78
CA PHE A 152 0.36 -6.50 -5.21
C PHE A 152 1.67 -5.88 -4.76
N ASP A 153 2.17 -4.86 -5.46
CA ASP A 153 3.40 -4.16 -5.10
C ASP A 153 3.23 -3.44 -3.75
N PHE A 154 2.10 -2.75 -3.55
CA PHE A 154 1.76 -2.11 -2.28
C PHE A 154 1.59 -3.12 -1.13
N ILE A 155 0.92 -4.25 -1.38
CA ILE A 155 0.74 -5.29 -0.37
C ILE A 155 2.09 -5.91 0.00
N ASN A 156 2.93 -6.23 -0.98
CA ASN A 156 4.24 -6.81 -0.75
C ASN A 156 5.14 -5.84 0.02
N LEU A 157 5.13 -4.56 -0.33
CA LEU A 157 5.86 -3.53 0.41
C LEU A 157 5.37 -3.42 1.86
N ALA A 158 4.05 -3.39 2.09
CA ALA A 158 3.50 -3.33 3.45
C ALA A 158 3.86 -4.57 4.28
N GLN A 159 3.94 -5.75 3.67
CA GLN A 159 4.43 -6.96 4.32
C GLN A 159 5.94 -6.91 4.58
N GLU A 160 6.72 -6.33 3.67
CA GLU A 160 8.18 -6.23 3.78
C GLU A 160 8.61 -5.34 4.95
N VAL A 161 7.86 -4.27 5.22
CA VAL A 161 8.17 -3.30 6.29
C VAL A 161 7.25 -3.43 7.52
N ASP A 162 6.55 -4.55 7.65
CA ASP A 162 5.63 -4.86 8.77
C ASP A 162 4.58 -3.77 9.05
N LEU A 163 4.03 -3.18 7.99
CA LEU A 163 3.00 -2.14 8.05
C LEU A 163 1.59 -2.75 8.03
N HIS A 164 1.14 -3.27 9.18
CA HIS A 164 -0.10 -4.02 9.23
C HIS A 164 -1.37 -3.16 9.18
N SER A 165 -1.29 -1.90 9.61
CA SER A 165 -2.47 -1.05 9.78
C SER A 165 -3.17 -0.67 8.48
N VAL A 166 -2.46 -0.73 7.34
CA VAL A 166 -3.00 -0.45 6.01
C VAL A 166 -3.53 -1.70 5.29
N LEU A 167 -3.17 -2.89 5.76
CA LEU A 167 -3.46 -4.16 5.07
C LEU A 167 -4.96 -4.42 4.86
N PRO A 168 -5.89 -4.20 5.81
CA PRO A 168 -7.29 -4.49 5.57
C PRO A 168 -7.87 -3.69 4.39
N ALA A 169 -7.51 -2.40 4.29
CA ALA A 169 -7.93 -1.54 3.19
C ALA A 169 -7.25 -1.91 1.86
N MET A 170 -5.96 -2.26 1.89
CA MET A 170 -5.23 -2.78 0.71
C MET A 170 -5.85 -4.10 0.20
N TYR A 171 -6.15 -5.03 1.10
CA TYR A 171 -6.77 -6.32 0.77
C TYR A 171 -8.18 -6.14 0.21
N TYR A 172 -8.99 -5.25 0.78
CA TYR A 172 -10.29 -4.91 0.19
C TYR A 172 -10.15 -4.33 -1.22
N THR A 173 -9.18 -3.43 -1.43
CA THR A 173 -8.88 -2.83 -2.74
C THR A 173 -8.50 -3.91 -3.76
N CYS A 174 -7.59 -4.80 -3.39
CA CYS A 174 -7.18 -5.95 -4.20
C CYS A 174 -8.39 -6.86 -4.53
N VAL A 175 -9.22 -7.23 -3.55
CA VAL A 175 -10.43 -8.04 -3.81
C VAL A 175 -11.43 -7.35 -4.75
N LYS A 176 -11.54 -6.02 -4.65
CA LYS A 176 -12.45 -5.20 -5.45
C LYS A 176 -12.04 -5.13 -6.92
N TYR A 177 -10.76 -4.95 -7.20
CA TYR A 177 -10.26 -4.70 -8.56
C TYR A 177 -9.71 -5.95 -9.25
N GLU A 178 -9.14 -6.89 -8.49
CA GLU A 178 -8.39 -8.00 -9.05
C GLU A 178 -9.24 -9.24 -9.28
N LYS A 179 -8.89 -10.01 -10.31
CA LYS A 179 -9.49 -11.33 -10.52
C LYS A 179 -8.74 -12.36 -9.69
N LEU A 180 -9.46 -13.39 -9.26
CA LEU A 180 -8.86 -14.47 -8.49
C LEU A 180 -7.74 -15.20 -9.26
N ASN A 181 -7.88 -15.31 -10.58
CA ASN A 181 -6.82 -15.87 -11.43
C ASN A 181 -5.51 -15.10 -11.27
N ASP A 182 -5.59 -13.77 -11.27
CA ASP A 182 -4.41 -12.89 -11.25
C ASP A 182 -3.81 -12.87 -9.85
N VAL A 183 -4.63 -12.93 -8.79
CA VAL A 183 -4.17 -13.14 -7.40
C VAL A 183 -3.26 -14.38 -7.27
N PHE A 184 -3.60 -15.48 -7.93
CA PHE A 184 -2.81 -16.72 -7.84
C PHE A 184 -1.61 -16.79 -8.78
N HIS A 185 -1.64 -16.10 -9.93
CA HIS A 185 -0.59 -16.21 -10.96
C HIS A 185 0.33 -14.99 -11.04
N GLY A 186 -0.05 -13.86 -10.43
CA GLY A 186 0.71 -12.61 -10.50
C GLY A 186 0.49 -11.81 -11.78
N TYR A 187 1.23 -10.70 -11.86
CA TYR A 187 1.29 -9.82 -13.01
C TYR A 187 2.69 -9.83 -13.62
N THR A 188 2.76 -9.77 -14.95
CA THR A 188 4.04 -9.58 -15.65
C THR A 188 4.34 -8.09 -15.78
N ASN A 189 5.44 -7.67 -15.19
CA ASN A 189 5.96 -6.31 -15.24
C ASN A 189 6.54 -5.98 -16.63
N THR A 190 6.79 -4.70 -16.87
CA THR A 190 7.35 -4.21 -18.15
C THR A 190 8.74 -4.76 -18.46
N ASP A 191 9.51 -5.11 -17.44
CA ASP A 191 10.84 -5.73 -17.53
C ASP A 191 10.79 -7.27 -17.66
N GLY A 192 9.59 -7.86 -17.68
CA GLY A 192 9.38 -9.30 -17.75
C GLY A 192 9.47 -10.03 -16.42
N SER A 193 9.77 -9.33 -15.31
CA SER A 193 9.63 -9.89 -13.97
C SER A 193 8.15 -10.14 -13.65
N ILE A 194 7.87 -11.02 -12.66
CA ILE A 194 6.50 -11.32 -12.25
C ILE A 194 6.33 -10.85 -10.80
N THR A 195 5.45 -9.87 -10.57
CA THR A 195 5.00 -9.52 -9.23
C THR A 195 3.94 -10.54 -8.79
N GLN A 196 4.22 -11.24 -7.68
CA GLN A 196 3.32 -12.21 -7.08
C GLN A 196 3.12 -11.93 -5.59
N LEU A 197 1.92 -12.25 -5.11
CA LEU A 197 1.61 -12.28 -3.69
C LEU A 197 2.10 -13.59 -3.07
N SER A 198 2.48 -13.54 -1.79
CA SER A 198 2.84 -14.77 -1.07
C SER A 198 1.65 -15.74 -0.99
N PRO A 199 1.87 -17.08 -0.92
CA PRO A 199 0.78 -18.04 -0.79
C PRO A 199 -0.14 -17.80 0.40
N LYS A 200 0.41 -17.26 1.50
CA LYS A 200 -0.35 -16.85 2.69
C LYS A 200 -1.34 -15.74 2.35
N VAL A 201 -0.87 -14.68 1.68
CA VAL A 201 -1.73 -13.55 1.27
C VAL A 201 -2.75 -13.98 0.23
N GLN A 202 -2.37 -14.83 -0.73
CA GLN A 202 -3.31 -15.41 -1.70
C GLN A 202 -4.47 -16.13 -1.01
N ALA A 203 -4.17 -16.97 -0.01
CA ALA A 203 -5.19 -17.65 0.78
C ALA A 203 -6.07 -16.65 1.57
N CYS A 204 -5.46 -15.66 2.22
CA CYS A 204 -6.19 -14.59 2.92
C CYS A 204 -7.17 -13.85 1.99
N LEU A 205 -6.75 -13.48 0.78
CA LEU A 205 -7.59 -12.78 -0.19
C LEU A 205 -8.72 -13.67 -0.73
N ALA A 206 -8.44 -14.96 -0.97
CA ALA A 206 -9.45 -15.90 -1.43
C ALA A 206 -10.54 -16.13 -0.39
N ILE A 207 -10.16 -16.35 0.88
CA ILE A 207 -11.08 -16.49 2.01
C ILE A 207 -11.83 -15.17 2.25
N GLY A 208 -11.10 -14.05 2.27
CA GLY A 208 -11.68 -12.72 2.47
C GLY A 208 -12.70 -12.36 1.40
N ARG A 209 -12.48 -12.76 0.15
CA ARG A 209 -13.48 -12.60 -0.91
C ARG A 209 -14.78 -13.34 -0.60
N GLU A 210 -14.70 -14.57 -0.12
CA GLU A 210 -15.89 -15.33 0.30
C GLU A 210 -16.58 -14.68 1.51
N GLN A 211 -15.81 -14.30 2.54
CA GLN A 211 -16.34 -13.65 3.74
C GLN A 211 -17.01 -12.31 3.43
N LEU A 212 -16.40 -11.49 2.57
CA LEU A 212 -16.97 -10.22 2.11
C LEU A 212 -18.26 -10.42 1.31
N ALA A 213 -18.38 -11.50 0.52
CA ALA A 213 -19.64 -11.83 -0.15
C ALA A 213 -20.76 -12.13 0.87
N TYR A 214 -20.46 -12.84 1.96
CA TYR A 214 -21.42 -13.04 3.05
C TYR A 214 -21.73 -11.74 3.79
N ALA A 215 -20.72 -10.93 4.10
CA ALA A 215 -20.86 -9.64 4.77
C ALA A 215 -21.74 -8.67 3.96
N LEU A 216 -21.56 -8.63 2.64
CA LEU A 216 -22.36 -7.83 1.72
C LEU A 216 -23.88 -8.12 1.87
N LYS A 217 -24.24 -9.40 2.05
CA LYS A 217 -25.62 -9.85 2.26
C LYS A 217 -26.11 -9.55 3.67
N ARG A 218 -25.24 -9.76 4.66
CA ARG A 218 -25.58 -9.67 6.08
C ARG A 218 -25.70 -8.23 6.57
N HIS A 219 -24.89 -7.34 6.02
CA HIS A 219 -24.72 -5.95 6.47
C HIS A 219 -25.24 -4.97 5.41
N THR A 220 -24.39 -4.53 4.48
CA THR A 220 -24.64 -3.46 3.49
C THR A 220 -25.97 -3.61 2.72
N PHE A 221 -26.28 -4.81 2.25
CA PHE A 221 -27.50 -5.10 1.48
C PHE A 221 -28.49 -6.02 2.22
N SER A 222 -28.42 -6.06 3.55
CA SER A 222 -29.35 -6.84 4.41
C SER A 222 -30.83 -6.60 4.13
N TRP A 223 -31.16 -5.38 3.71
CA TRP A 223 -32.51 -4.95 3.36
C TRP A 223 -33.07 -5.55 2.07
N LEU A 224 -32.23 -6.08 1.18
CA LEU A 224 -32.68 -6.69 -0.08
C LEU A 224 -33.44 -8.00 0.13
N TYR A 225 -33.09 -8.77 1.16
CA TYR A 225 -33.63 -10.12 1.36
C TYR A 225 -34.76 -10.18 2.39
N ASN A 226 -34.84 -9.17 3.26
CA ASN A 226 -35.93 -9.09 4.23
C ASN A 226 -37.15 -8.41 3.61
N LYS A 227 -38.14 -9.21 3.21
CA LYS A 227 -39.40 -8.74 2.61
C LYS A 227 -40.22 -7.81 3.52
N ARG A 228 -39.87 -7.69 4.80
CA ARG A 228 -40.52 -6.77 5.75
C ARG A 228 -39.89 -5.37 5.76
N ILE A 229 -38.71 -5.20 5.17
CA ILE A 229 -37.97 -3.91 5.16
C ILE A 229 -38.36 -3.10 3.93
N ILE A 230 -38.21 -3.68 2.74
CA ILE A 230 -38.65 -3.07 1.47
C ILE A 230 -39.56 -4.07 0.75
N PRO A 231 -40.78 -3.67 0.34
CA PRO A 231 -41.37 -2.36 0.59
C PRO A 231 -41.71 -2.16 2.08
N CYS A 232 -41.54 -0.93 2.56
CA CYS A 232 -41.82 -0.59 3.96
C CYS A 232 -43.33 -0.43 4.22
N PRO A 233 -43.79 -0.42 5.49
CA PRO A 233 -45.22 -0.23 5.81
C PRO A 233 -45.82 1.07 5.25
N ARG A 234 -45.00 2.13 5.12
CA ARG A 234 -45.39 3.44 4.59
C ARG A 234 -45.09 3.60 3.09
N CYS A 235 -44.84 2.51 2.37
CA CYS A 235 -44.53 2.56 0.95
C CYS A 235 -45.78 2.91 0.13
N SER A 236 -45.65 3.92 -0.73
CA SER A 236 -46.70 4.38 -1.65
C SER A 236 -46.91 3.49 -2.87
N SER A 237 -45.94 2.63 -3.22
CA SER A 237 -45.93 1.84 -4.46
C SER A 237 -45.34 0.45 -4.21
N GLN A 238 -46.10 -0.40 -3.53
CA GLN A 238 -45.65 -1.69 -3.00
C GLN A 238 -45.11 -2.63 -4.09
N LYS A 239 -45.81 -2.74 -5.23
CA LYS A 239 -45.43 -3.65 -6.32
C LYS A 239 -44.15 -3.20 -7.02
N GLU A 240 -44.04 -1.90 -7.28
CA GLU A 240 -42.92 -1.26 -7.97
C GLU A 240 -41.67 -1.32 -7.09
N CYS A 241 -41.79 -1.01 -5.79
CA CYS A 241 -40.66 -1.11 -4.86
C CYS A 241 -40.19 -2.56 -4.69
N ALA A 242 -41.11 -3.54 -4.67
CA ALA A 242 -40.74 -4.95 -4.62
C ALA A 242 -40.01 -5.39 -5.91
N ALA A 243 -40.47 -4.93 -7.07
CA ALA A 243 -39.83 -5.20 -8.36
C ALA A 243 -38.43 -4.58 -8.44
N ALA A 244 -38.29 -3.30 -8.05
CA ALA A 244 -37.02 -2.59 -7.99
C ALA A 244 -36.02 -3.25 -7.03
N ARG A 245 -36.46 -3.63 -5.82
CA ARG A 245 -35.63 -4.41 -4.87
C ARG A 245 -35.15 -5.72 -5.49
N ASN A 246 -36.04 -6.48 -6.15
CA ASN A 246 -35.67 -7.74 -6.80
C ASN A 246 -34.73 -7.54 -8.00
N HIS A 247 -34.85 -6.42 -8.72
CA HIS A 247 -33.91 -6.05 -9.77
C HIS A 247 -32.52 -5.80 -9.19
N LEU A 248 -32.44 -5.04 -8.09
CA LEU A 248 -31.16 -4.79 -7.42
C LEU A 248 -30.52 -6.07 -6.86
N ILE A 249 -31.30 -7.03 -6.35
CA ILE A 249 -30.74 -8.36 -6.00
C ILE A 249 -29.98 -8.97 -7.18
N ARG A 250 -30.54 -8.93 -8.39
CA ARG A 250 -29.82 -9.50 -9.55
C ARG A 250 -28.51 -8.75 -9.83
N LYS A 251 -28.54 -7.42 -9.74
CA LYS A 251 -27.36 -6.58 -9.95
C LYS A 251 -26.24 -6.81 -8.93
N VAL A 252 -26.59 -7.01 -7.65
CA VAL A 252 -25.59 -7.20 -6.59
C VAL A 252 -25.00 -8.62 -6.61
N TRP A 253 -25.79 -9.63 -7.02
CA TRP A 253 -25.46 -11.04 -6.78
C TRP A 253 -25.15 -11.87 -8.04
N MET A 254 -25.34 -11.34 -9.26
CA MET A 254 -25.14 -12.07 -10.51
C MET A 254 -24.09 -11.43 -11.43
N PRO A 255 -23.28 -12.22 -12.17
CA PRO A 255 -23.17 -13.69 -12.10
C PRO A 255 -22.48 -14.19 -10.83
N VAL A 256 -21.71 -13.30 -10.19
CA VAL A 256 -21.09 -13.50 -8.88
C VAL A 256 -21.36 -12.27 -8.02
N PRO A 257 -21.28 -12.36 -6.68
CA PRO A 257 -21.42 -11.21 -5.80
C PRO A 257 -20.44 -10.10 -6.17
N ASN A 258 -20.96 -8.89 -6.41
CA ASN A 258 -20.12 -7.72 -6.65
C ASN A 258 -19.70 -7.10 -5.30
N ILE A 259 -18.65 -7.66 -4.72
CA ILE A 259 -18.09 -7.26 -3.42
C ILE A 259 -17.66 -5.80 -3.43
N GLY A 260 -17.23 -5.26 -4.58
CA GLY A 260 -16.83 -3.87 -4.71
C GLY A 260 -17.92 -2.87 -4.30
N LEU A 261 -19.20 -3.27 -4.35
CA LEU A 261 -20.34 -2.43 -3.94
C LEU A 261 -20.45 -2.27 -2.42
N ALA A 262 -19.77 -3.09 -1.62
CA ALA A 262 -19.88 -3.10 -0.16
C ALA A 262 -19.60 -1.74 0.47
N LEU A 263 -18.60 -1.04 -0.05
CA LEU A 263 -18.09 0.24 0.46
C LEU A 263 -18.17 1.35 -0.59
N ASN A 264 -19.10 1.26 -1.54
CA ASN A 264 -19.39 2.35 -2.48
C ASN A 264 -20.11 3.50 -1.79
N VAL A 265 -19.89 4.72 -2.26
CA VAL A 265 -20.75 5.86 -1.91
C VAL A 265 -22.19 5.55 -2.33
N TRP A 266 -23.15 5.87 -1.47
CA TRP A 266 -24.57 5.69 -1.78
C TRP A 266 -24.97 6.55 -2.97
N ASP A 267 -25.36 5.90 -4.06
CA ASP A 267 -25.97 6.54 -5.21
C ASP A 267 -27.43 6.08 -5.35
N ARG A 268 -28.35 7.05 -5.34
CA ARG A 268 -29.78 6.78 -5.40
C ARG A 268 -30.21 6.21 -6.76
N GLY A 269 -29.58 6.63 -7.85
CA GLY A 269 -29.84 6.09 -9.19
C GLY A 269 -29.37 4.64 -9.31
N GLU A 270 -28.25 4.30 -8.69
CA GLU A 270 -27.65 2.98 -8.75
C GLU A 270 -28.33 1.97 -7.81
N PHE A 271 -28.69 2.39 -6.59
CA PHE A 271 -29.15 1.50 -5.52
C PHE A 271 -30.62 1.67 -5.13
N ALA A 272 -31.30 2.72 -5.58
CA ALA A 272 -32.70 2.98 -5.23
C ALA A 272 -33.56 3.42 -6.41
N SER A 273 -33.10 3.19 -7.65
CA SER A 273 -33.92 3.42 -8.84
C SER A 273 -35.20 2.58 -8.78
N GLY A 274 -36.34 3.24 -9.00
CA GLY A 274 -37.67 2.62 -8.90
C GLY A 274 -38.21 2.46 -7.47
N LEU A 275 -37.45 2.77 -6.43
CA LEU A 275 -37.97 2.85 -5.05
C LEU A 275 -38.69 4.18 -4.83
N CYS A 276 -39.83 4.15 -4.13
CA CYS A 276 -40.44 5.36 -3.62
C CYS A 276 -39.54 6.04 -2.56
N SER A 277 -39.78 7.33 -2.29
CA SER A 277 -38.94 8.12 -1.37
C SER A 277 -38.74 7.48 0.01
N VAL A 278 -39.79 6.89 0.58
CA VAL A 278 -39.73 6.25 1.91
C VAL A 278 -38.88 4.99 1.90
N CYS A 279 -39.04 4.14 0.88
CA CYS A 279 -38.22 2.93 0.71
C CYS A 279 -36.76 3.28 0.41
N ALA A 280 -36.52 4.28 -0.43
CA ALA A 280 -35.17 4.74 -0.77
C ALA A 280 -34.43 5.27 0.47
N TYR A 281 -35.08 6.09 1.28
CA TYR A 281 -34.51 6.58 2.54
C TYR A 281 -34.21 5.44 3.53
N THR A 282 -35.13 4.46 3.64
CA THR A 282 -34.92 3.30 4.50
C THR A 282 -33.74 2.44 4.03
N ALA A 283 -33.62 2.24 2.71
CA ALA A 283 -32.51 1.53 2.08
C ALA A 283 -31.18 2.22 2.36
N GLU A 284 -31.10 3.54 2.15
CA GLU A 284 -29.89 4.32 2.38
C GLU A 284 -29.41 4.23 3.84
N LYS A 285 -30.33 4.39 4.79
CA LYS A 285 -29.99 4.30 6.22
C LYS A 285 -29.41 2.93 6.59
N LEU A 286 -30.02 1.85 6.08
CA LEU A 286 -29.55 0.49 6.35
C LEU A 286 -28.27 0.16 5.59
N PHE A 287 -28.08 0.73 4.40
CA PHE A 287 -26.86 0.60 3.63
C PHE A 287 -25.69 1.22 4.41
N ARG A 288 -25.78 2.48 4.82
CA ARG A 288 -24.74 3.18 5.59
C ARG A 288 -24.41 2.45 6.90
N SER A 289 -25.43 2.07 7.69
CA SER A 289 -25.21 1.28 8.91
C SER A 289 -24.59 -0.09 8.65
N GLY A 290 -24.82 -0.67 7.47
CA GLY A 290 -24.17 -1.89 7.04
C GLY A 290 -22.71 -1.68 6.62
N GLN A 291 -22.38 -0.52 6.06
CA GLN A 291 -20.99 -0.14 5.74
C GLN A 291 -20.16 0.01 7.02
N ASP A 292 -20.69 0.69 8.03
CA ASP A 292 -20.01 0.82 9.34
C ASP A 292 -19.63 -0.56 9.89
N LYS A 293 -20.61 -1.47 9.99
CA LYS A 293 -20.37 -2.84 10.47
C LYS A 293 -19.40 -3.63 9.60
N LEU A 294 -19.51 -3.50 8.29
CA LEU A 294 -18.63 -4.20 7.37
C LEU A 294 -17.19 -3.69 7.52
N TRP A 295 -16.99 -2.39 7.71
CA TRP A 295 -15.69 -1.78 7.94
C TRP A 295 -15.09 -2.19 9.29
N ASP A 296 -15.87 -2.15 10.37
CA ASP A 296 -15.45 -2.59 11.71
C ASP A 296 -14.96 -4.05 11.70
N GLU A 297 -15.67 -4.93 10.97
CA GLU A 297 -15.33 -6.35 10.84
C GLU A 297 -14.29 -6.63 9.72
N LEU A 298 -13.87 -5.62 8.94
CA LEU A 298 -13.05 -5.79 7.73
C LEU A 298 -11.76 -6.58 7.96
N PRO A 299 -10.94 -6.28 9.00
CA PRO A 299 -9.72 -7.04 9.25
C PRO A 299 -9.99 -8.53 9.48
N SER A 300 -11.10 -8.86 10.17
CA SER A 300 -11.45 -10.24 10.52
C SER A 300 -11.79 -11.09 9.29
N TYR A 301 -12.31 -10.50 8.21
CA TYR A 301 -12.58 -11.23 6.97
C TYR A 301 -11.30 -11.75 6.31
N PHE A 302 -10.17 -11.09 6.57
CA PHE A 302 -8.85 -11.49 6.08
C PHE A 302 -8.01 -12.26 7.11
N GLY A 303 -8.59 -12.57 8.28
CA GLY A 303 -7.88 -13.24 9.37
C GLY A 303 -6.86 -12.35 10.08
N LEU A 304 -7.02 -11.03 10.01
CA LEU A 304 -6.17 -10.05 10.71
C LEU A 304 -6.76 -9.69 12.09
N PRO A 305 -5.93 -9.17 13.02
CA PRO A 305 -6.39 -8.60 14.29
C PRO A 305 -7.39 -7.45 14.10
N SER A 306 -8.06 -7.05 15.18
CA SER A 306 -8.95 -5.88 15.15
C SER A 306 -8.18 -4.61 14.78
N TRP A 307 -8.87 -3.56 14.32
CA TRP A 307 -8.24 -2.28 13.97
C TRP A 307 -7.33 -1.73 15.07
N ASP A 308 -7.76 -1.85 16.33
CA ASP A 308 -7.02 -1.36 17.50
C ASP A 308 -5.77 -2.20 17.81
N ASP A 309 -5.71 -3.45 17.33
CA ASP A 309 -4.62 -4.39 17.56
C ASP A 309 -3.63 -4.47 16.38
N LEU A 310 -3.88 -3.76 15.28
CA LEU A 310 -2.95 -3.70 14.15
C LEU A 310 -1.76 -2.82 14.51
N GLN A 311 -0.56 -3.40 14.47
CA GLN A 311 0.69 -2.70 14.79
C GLN A 311 1.54 -2.50 13.54
N ASP A 312 2.10 -1.31 13.42
CA ASP A 312 3.02 -0.93 12.36
C ASP A 312 4.44 -0.98 12.91
N PHE A 313 5.34 -1.63 12.17
CA PHE A 313 6.74 -1.84 12.53
C PHE A 313 6.91 -2.72 13.77
N ASP A 314 7.87 -3.63 13.71
CA ASP A 314 8.27 -4.39 14.89
C ASP A 314 9.05 -3.47 15.84
N ASP A 315 8.40 -2.96 16.89
CA ASP A 315 9.04 -2.23 18.01
C ASP A 315 10.15 -3.06 18.70
N SER A 316 10.28 -4.35 18.37
CA SER A 316 11.34 -5.25 18.82
C SER A 316 12.70 -5.06 18.12
N GLY A 317 12.79 -4.30 17.03
CA GLY A 317 13.99 -4.23 16.17
C GLY A 317 15.08 -3.20 16.53
N SER A 318 14.83 -2.25 17.43
CA SER A 318 15.74 -1.11 17.67
C SER A 318 17.03 -1.44 18.45
N SER A 319 17.39 -2.73 18.62
CA SER A 319 18.49 -3.14 19.51
C SER A 319 19.39 -4.25 18.95
N LEU A 320 19.75 -4.19 17.66
CA LEU A 320 20.81 -5.05 17.12
C LEU A 320 21.85 -4.22 16.34
N LEU A 321 22.67 -3.47 17.07
CA LEU A 321 24.05 -3.23 16.66
C LEU A 321 24.84 -4.52 16.95
N PRO A 322 25.52 -5.14 15.97
CA PRO A 322 26.36 -6.30 16.24
C PRO A 322 27.48 -5.88 17.21
N SER A 323 27.53 -6.56 18.35
CA SER A 323 28.60 -6.41 19.31
C SER A 323 29.85 -7.09 18.78
N SER A 324 30.92 -6.30 18.67
CA SER A 324 32.36 -6.68 18.57
C SER A 324 32.88 -7.39 17.33
#